data_AF-A0A564VES5-F1
#
_entry.id   AF-A0A564VES5-F1
#
_cell.length_a   1.000
_cell.length_b   1.000
_cell.length_c   1.000
_cell.angle_alpha   90.00
_cell.angle_beta   90.00
_cell.angle_gamma   90.00
#
_symmetry.space_group_name_H-M   'P 1'
#
loop_
_entity.id
_entity.type
_entity.pdbx_description
1 polymer ?
#
loop_
_entity_poly.entity_id
_entity_poly.type
_entity_poly.pdbx_seq_one_letter_code
_entity_poly.pdbx_strand_id
1 'polypeptide(L)'
;MSNFIPNTVSAERKPVDIVTGTYVDYAGVTRAKSVPARRREAFERNGLGAALVWVVFGADNSFAENEKFNVSGDLRLHLDTSASALRAIRA
;
A
#
# COMPACT_ATOMS: atom_id res chain seq x y z
N MET A 1 -27.08 42.34 7.55
CA MET A 1 -27.77 41.05 7.28
C MET A 1 -26.71 40.04 6.89
N SER A 2 -26.36 39.15 7.82
CA SER A 2 -25.29 38.15 7.64
C SER A 2 -25.87 36.91 6.96
N ASN A 3 -25.31 36.51 5.82
CA ASN A 3 -25.71 35.30 5.11
C ASN A 3 -25.15 34.07 5.86
N PHE A 4 -26.03 33.40 6.59
CA PHE A 4 -25.77 32.07 7.13
C PHE A 4 -25.68 31.08 5.96
N ILE A 5 -24.47 30.62 5.65
CA ILE A 5 -24.27 29.45 4.79
C ILE A 5 -24.45 28.22 5.69
N PRO A 6 -25.51 27.41 5.53
CA PRO A 6 -25.62 26.19 6.31
C PRO A 6 -24.42 25.31 6.00
N ASN A 7 -23.68 24.93 7.04
CA ASN A 7 -22.63 23.92 6.96
C ASN A 7 -23.23 22.70 6.25
N THR A 8 -22.78 22.47 5.02
CA THR A 8 -23.19 21.34 4.20
C THR A 8 -22.93 20.06 4.99
N VAL A 9 -23.96 19.21 5.00
CA VAL A 9 -23.96 17.85 5.54
C VAL A 9 -22.59 17.21 5.31
N SER A 10 -21.86 16.93 6.39
CA SER A 10 -20.68 16.06 6.34
C SER A 10 -21.14 14.74 5.73
N ALA A 11 -20.75 14.47 4.49
CA ALA A 11 -21.13 13.24 3.82
C ALA A 11 -20.60 12.07 4.66
N GLU A 12 -21.51 11.25 5.19
CA GLU A 12 -21.16 10.07 5.97
C GLU A 12 -20.26 9.16 5.13
N ARG A 13 -19.00 9.04 5.54
CA ARG A 13 -17.99 8.31 4.77
C ARG A 13 -18.18 6.83 5.05
N LYS A 14 -18.77 6.10 4.09
CA LYS A 14 -18.96 4.65 4.23
C LYS A 14 -17.60 3.93 4.38
N PRO A 15 -17.47 2.95 5.31
CA PRO A 15 -16.29 2.10 5.39
C PRO A 15 -15.98 1.43 4.05
N VAL A 16 -14.70 1.30 3.73
CA VAL A 16 -14.23 0.70 2.47
C VAL A 16 -13.35 -0.48 2.81
N ASP A 17 -13.70 -1.66 2.29
CA ASP A 17 -12.84 -2.83 2.37
C ASP A 17 -11.51 -2.55 1.65
N ILE A 18 -10.41 -2.96 2.27
CA ILE A 18 -9.06 -2.79 1.76
C ILE A 18 -8.39 -4.14 1.51
N VAL A 19 -7.60 -4.19 0.44
CA VAL A 19 -6.70 -5.30 0.14
C VAL A 19 -5.29 -4.81 0.36
N THR A 20 -4.55 -5.52 1.21
CA THR A 20 -3.17 -5.20 1.55
C THR A 20 -2.26 -6.30 1.04
N GLY A 21 -1.36 -5.95 0.13
CA GLY A 21 -0.25 -6.83 -0.23
C GLY A 21 0.91 -6.58 0.72
N THR A 22 1.62 -7.64 1.06
CA THR A 22 2.75 -7.59 1.99
C THR A 22 3.96 -8.29 1.41
N TYR A 23 5.14 -7.86 1.84
CA TYR A 23 6.43 -8.48 1.56
C TYR A 23 7.29 -8.36 2.82
N VAL A 24 7.93 -9.44 3.24
CA VAL A 24 8.91 -9.41 4.33
C VAL A 24 10.27 -9.18 3.70
N ASP A 25 10.92 -8.07 4.06
CA ASP A 25 12.24 -7.73 3.55
C ASP A 25 13.39 -8.50 4.23
N TYR A 26 14.62 -8.24 3.79
CA TYR A 26 15.81 -8.88 4.35
C TYR A 26 16.12 -8.47 5.80
N ALA A 27 15.54 -7.39 6.31
CA ALA A 27 15.64 -6.99 7.71
C ALA A 27 14.54 -7.66 8.58
N GLY A 28 13.66 -8.48 7.98
CA GLY A 28 12.54 -9.12 8.67
C GLY A 28 11.33 -8.19 8.86
N VAL A 29 11.29 -7.03 8.20
CA VAL A 29 10.20 -6.05 8.31
C VAL A 29 9.11 -6.36 7.29
N THR A 30 7.87 -6.43 7.76
CA THR A 30 6.70 -6.55 6.86
C THR A 30 6.40 -5.18 6.23
N ARG A 31 6.70 -5.04 4.94
CA ARG A 31 6.34 -3.88 4.12
C ARG A 31 5.01 -4.12 3.44
N ALA A 32 4.20 -3.07 3.30
CA ALA A 32 2.84 -3.20 2.81
C ALA A 32 2.41 -2.04 1.93
N LYS A 33 1.50 -2.32 0.99
CA LYS A 33 0.67 -1.31 0.31
C LYS A 33 -0.76 -1.79 0.25
N SER A 34 -1.68 -0.84 0.39
CA SER A 34 -3.12 -1.11 0.43
C SER A 34 -3.83 -0.40 -0.72
N VAL A 35 -4.83 -1.06 -1.27
CA VAL A 35 -5.79 -0.47 -2.22
C VAL A 35 -7.22 -0.77 -1.78
N PRO A 36 -8.21 0.04 -2.18
CA PRO A 36 -9.61 -0.35 -2.03
C PRO A 36 -9.87 -1.71 -2.69
N ALA A 37 -10.70 -2.56 -2.08
CA ALA A 37 -10.98 -3.91 -2.57
C ALA A 37 -11.49 -3.94 -4.03
N ARG A 38 -12.21 -2.90 -4.46
CA ARG A 38 -12.61 -2.72 -5.88
C ARG A 38 -11.44 -2.65 -6.88
N ARG A 39 -10.20 -2.47 -6.41
CA ARG A 39 -8.96 -2.43 -7.22
C ARG A 39 -8.17 -3.75 -7.14
N ARG A 40 -8.67 -4.78 -6.43
CA ARG A 40 -7.98 -6.07 -6.24
C ARG A 40 -7.52 -6.67 -7.56
N GLU A 41 -8.39 -6.76 -8.55
CA GLU A 41 -8.08 -7.38 -9.84
C GLU A 41 -6.96 -6.64 -10.61
N ALA A 42 -6.94 -5.30 -10.52
CA ALA A 42 -5.85 -4.50 -11.07
C ALA A 42 -4.54 -4.69 -10.30
N PHE A 43 -4.61 -4.89 -8.99
CA PHE A 43 -3.46 -5.23 -8.16
C PHE A 43 -2.93 -6.63 -8.49
N GLU A 44 -3.79 -7.65 -8.61
CA GLU A 44 -3.41 -9.01 -8.99
C GLU A 44 -2.67 -9.02 -10.34
N ARG A 45 -3.22 -8.34 -11.36
CA ARG A 45 -2.62 -8.30 -12.70
C ARG A 45 -1.32 -7.51 -12.78
N ASN A 46 -1.30 -6.30 -12.21
CA ASN A 46 -0.22 -5.34 -12.46
C ASN A 46 0.77 -5.22 -11.29
N GLY A 47 0.45 -5.80 -10.13
CA GLY A 47 1.12 -5.50 -8.87
C GLY A 47 0.88 -4.07 -8.38
N LEU A 48 1.57 -3.67 -7.32
CA LEU A 48 1.73 -2.28 -6.87
C LEU A 48 3.20 -1.88 -6.98
N GLY A 49 3.47 -0.63 -7.34
CA GLY A 49 4.85 -0.13 -7.41
C GLY A 49 5.47 -0.18 -6.03
N ALA A 50 6.74 -0.54 -5.93
CA ALA A 50 7.53 -0.53 -4.70
C ALA A 50 8.91 0.01 -5.06
N ALA A 51 9.40 1.03 -4.36
CA ALA A 51 10.68 1.63 -4.70
C ALA A 51 11.80 0.58 -4.62
N LEU A 52 12.79 0.66 -5.51
CA LEU A 52 13.92 -0.29 -5.53
C LEU A 52 14.65 -0.40 -4.17
N VAL A 53 14.64 0.66 -3.37
CA VAL A 53 15.20 0.65 -2.00
C VAL A 53 14.52 -0.31 -1.03
N TRP A 54 13.31 -0.83 -1.34
CA TRP A 54 12.57 -1.74 -0.46
C TRP A 54 13.36 -2.99 -0.05
N VAL A 55 14.33 -3.41 -0.87
CA VAL A 55 15.17 -4.59 -0.64
C VAL A 55 16.49 -4.28 0.08
N VAL A 56 16.77 -3.02 0.41
CA VAL A 56 18.01 -2.59 1.07
C VAL A 56 17.76 -1.73 2.32
N PHE A 57 16.54 -1.72 2.83
CA PHE A 57 16.26 -1.14 4.14
C PHE A 57 16.84 -1.99 5.27
N GLY A 58 17.37 -1.32 6.29
CA GLY A 58 17.65 -1.87 7.60
C GLY A 58 16.41 -1.89 8.50
N ALA A 59 16.51 -2.61 9.62
CA ALA A 59 15.45 -2.70 10.63
C ALA A 59 15.14 -1.35 11.31
N ASP A 60 16.07 -0.40 11.23
CA ASP A 60 15.94 0.97 11.73
C ASP A 60 15.31 1.94 10.71
N ASN A 61 14.84 1.43 9.57
CA ASN A 61 14.34 2.19 8.41
C ASN A 61 15.38 3.11 7.74
N SER A 62 16.66 3.01 8.07
CA SER A 62 17.73 3.48 7.17
C SER A 62 17.80 2.56 5.95
N PHE A 63 18.42 2.99 4.85
CA PHE A 63 18.65 2.11 3.70
C PHE A 63 20.06 2.28 3.14
N ALA A 64 20.65 1.16 2.71
CA ALA A 64 21.98 1.14 2.13
C ALA A 64 21.92 1.50 0.63
N GLU A 65 21.78 2.80 0.34
CA GLU A 65 21.75 3.31 -1.03
C GLU A 65 23.02 2.92 -1.80
N ASN A 66 22.82 2.53 -3.05
CA ASN A 66 23.91 2.26 -3.99
C ASN A 66 23.42 2.52 -5.42
N GLU A 67 24.33 2.43 -6.40
CA GLU A 67 24.02 2.69 -7.80
C GLU A 67 22.88 1.80 -8.35
N LYS A 68 22.72 0.58 -7.83
CA LYS A 68 21.71 -0.39 -8.30
C LYS A 68 20.38 -0.28 -7.54
N PHE A 69 20.44 -0.08 -6.22
CA PHE A 69 19.27 0.00 -5.36
C PHE A 69 19.18 1.40 -4.74
N ASN A 70 18.44 2.27 -5.42
CA ASN A 70 18.21 3.66 -5.04
C ASN A 70 16.73 4.01 -5.21
N VAL A 71 16.39 5.28 -4.97
CA VAL A 71 15.00 5.77 -4.97
C VAL A 71 14.38 5.92 -6.37
N SER A 72 15.16 5.78 -7.44
CA SER A 72 14.72 5.92 -8.82
C SER A 72 14.33 4.56 -9.40
N GLY A 73 13.11 4.47 -9.93
CA GLY A 73 12.55 3.23 -10.48
C GLY A 73 11.81 2.38 -9.44
N ASP A 74 11.04 1.41 -9.93
CA ASP A 74 10.11 0.62 -9.12
C ASP A 74 10.21 -0.87 -9.42
N LEU A 75 10.14 -1.68 -8.35
CA LEU A 75 9.71 -3.07 -8.34
C LEU A 75 8.18 -3.17 -8.34
N ARG A 76 7.68 -4.39 -8.50
CA ARG A 76 6.25 -4.71 -8.36
C ARG A 76 6.02 -5.65 -7.19
N LEU A 77 5.25 -5.19 -6.21
CA LEU A 77 4.63 -6.04 -5.20
C LEU A 77 3.47 -6.78 -5.87
N HIS A 78 3.50 -8.11 -5.95
CA HIS A 78 2.42 -8.92 -6.49
C HIS A 78 1.67 -9.65 -5.39
N LEU A 79 0.36 -9.82 -5.57
CA LEU A 79 -0.43 -10.70 -4.72
C LEU A 79 -0.16 -12.15 -5.14
N ASP A 80 0.21 -12.98 -4.18
CA ASP A 80 0.20 -14.42 -4.37
C ASP A 80 -1.24 -14.91 -4.25
N THR A 81 -1.83 -15.32 -5.38
CA THR A 81 -3.20 -15.84 -5.45
C THR A 81 -3.29 -17.33 -5.10
N SER A 82 -2.15 -18.02 -4.97
CA SER A 82 -2.08 -19.40 -4.46
C SER A 82 -2.08 -19.43 -2.93
N ALA A 83 -1.61 -18.37 -2.28
CA ALA A 83 -1.69 -18.19 -0.84
C ALA A 83 -3.15 -17.88 -0.43
N SER A 84 -3.77 -18.79 0.31
CA SER A 84 -5.16 -18.72 0.77
C SER A 84 -5.41 -17.70 1.90
N ALA A 85 -4.54 -16.70 2.08
CA ALA A 85 -4.53 -15.78 3.23
C ALA A 85 -5.17 -14.40 2.95
N LEU A 86 -6.15 -14.31 2.06
CA LEU A 86 -6.91 -13.07 1.85
C LEU A 86 -7.79 -12.79 3.09
N ARG A 87 -7.30 -11.95 3.99
CA ARG A 87 -8.08 -11.43 5.12
C ARG A 87 -8.50 -10.00 4.83
N ALA A 88 -9.81 -9.76 4.71
CA ALA A 88 -10.34 -8.41 4.63
C ALA A 88 -10.12 -7.72 5.98
N ILE A 89 -9.40 -6.60 5.99
CA ILE A 89 -9.35 -5.68 7.13
C ILE A 89 -10.37 -4.58 6.83
N ARG A 90 -11.35 -4.39 7.72
CA ARG A 90 -12.27 -3.26 7.65
C ARG A 90 -11.60 -2.09 8.37
N ALA A 91 -11.38 -1.00 7.65
CA ALA A 91 -10.93 0.28 8.21
C ALA A 91 -12.14 1.14 8.56
#